data_AF-A0A5N7BRK6-F1
#
_entry.id   AF-A0A5N7BRK6-F1
#
_cell.length_a   1.000
_cell.length_b   1.000
_cell.length_c   1.000
_cell.angle_alpha   90.00
_cell.angle_beta   90.00
_cell.angle_gamma   90.00
#
_symmetry.space_group_name_H-M   'P 1'
#
loop_
_entity.id
_entity.type
_entity.pdbx_description
1 polymer ?
#
loop_
_entity_poly.entity_id
_entity_poly.type
_entity_poly.pdbx_seq_one_letter_code
_entity_poly.pdbx_strand_id
1 'polypeptide(L)'
;MHRSWNSWCTLRRTIFAVAIGACDVFIYLIWFGMNSDRDNVPPLLTQLIPAGHCTCQSSTSFQCADCLTYLASPSPSEPEHPATWGFQYGRDDQNLGLSQSQCQAAFLGLFQDIHRGVEYWKSRGGISRDDLNMVPLKDGMARAIISNGDLHAEGRVGLLT
;
A
#
# COMPACT_ATOMS: atom_id res chain seq x y z
N MET A 1 57.10 -18.17 28.03
CA MET A 1 55.82 -17.47 28.31
C MET A 1 55.25 -16.65 27.13
N HIS A 2 55.98 -16.39 26.04
CA HIS A 2 55.48 -15.60 24.89
C HIS A 2 54.48 -16.32 23.95
N ARG A 3 54.47 -17.66 23.93
CA ARG A 3 53.68 -18.46 22.98
C ARG A 3 52.18 -18.53 23.33
N SER A 4 51.84 -18.45 24.62
CA SER A 4 50.44 -18.45 25.08
C SER A 4 49.75 -17.11 24.81
N TRP A 5 50.45 -15.99 24.97
CA TRP A 5 49.90 -14.64 24.75
C TRP A 5 49.51 -14.42 23.28
N ASN A 6 50.38 -14.79 22.34
CA ASN A 6 50.10 -14.63 20.91
C ASN A 6 48.94 -15.54 20.46
N SER A 7 48.84 -16.75 21.04
CA SER A 7 47.72 -17.67 20.77
C SER A 7 46.40 -17.12 21.28
N TRP A 8 46.37 -16.54 22.48
CA TRP A 8 45.17 -15.93 23.06
C TRP A 8 44.73 -14.66 22.31
N CYS A 9 45.68 -13.82 21.88
CA CYS A 9 45.37 -12.68 21.02
C CYS A 9 44.84 -13.11 19.65
N THR A 10 45.38 -14.17 19.08
CA THR A 10 44.92 -14.70 17.78
C THR A 10 43.52 -15.31 17.91
N LEU A 11 43.28 -16.10 18.95
CA LEU A 11 41.96 -16.68 19.25
C LEU A 11 40.90 -15.61 19.49
N ARG A 12 41.24 -14.53 20.20
CA ARG A 12 40.30 -13.43 20.43
C ARG A 12 39.96 -12.70 19.13
N ARG A 13 40.94 -12.49 18.24
CA ARG A 13 40.72 -11.87 16.92
C ARG A 13 39.86 -12.75 16.00
N THR A 14 40.07 -14.06 16.01
CA THR A 14 39.25 -14.98 15.21
C THR A 14 37.81 -15.01 15.70
N ILE A 15 37.58 -15.04 17.03
CA ILE A 15 36.21 -14.98 17.59
C ILE A 15 35.50 -13.69 17.17
N PHE A 16 36.16 -12.52 17.24
CA PHE A 16 35.57 -11.26 16.80
C PHE A 16 35.24 -11.25 15.30
N ALA A 17 36.15 -11.74 14.45
CA ALA A 17 35.92 -11.81 13.01
C ALA A 17 34.73 -12.73 12.65
N VAL A 18 34.61 -13.87 13.33
CA VAL A 18 33.48 -14.79 13.14
C VAL A 18 32.17 -14.16 13.61
N ALA A 19 32.17 -13.46 14.75
CA ALA A 19 30.98 -12.78 15.25
C ALA A 19 30.48 -11.69 14.29
N ILE A 20 31.39 -10.88 13.75
CA ILE A 20 31.06 -9.84 12.77
C ILE A 20 30.46 -10.47 11.50
N GLY A 21 31.13 -11.48 10.93
CA GLY A 21 30.63 -12.17 9.75
C GLY A 21 29.25 -12.81 9.96
N ALA A 22 29.00 -13.38 11.14
CA ALA A 22 27.68 -13.92 11.48
C ALA A 22 26.60 -12.83 11.59
N CYS A 23 26.93 -11.68 12.17
CA CYS A 23 26.03 -10.53 12.23
C CYS A 23 25.69 -9.99 10.83
N ASP A 24 26.69 -9.85 9.96
CA ASP A 24 26.48 -9.35 8.59
C ASP A 24 25.59 -10.31 7.78
N VAL A 25 25.82 -11.62 7.89
CA VAL A 25 24.96 -12.63 7.27
C VAL A 25 23.53 -12.54 7.81
N PHE A 26 23.36 -12.37 9.12
CA PHE A 26 22.02 -12.25 9.73
C PHE A 26 21.28 -11.00 9.25
N ILE A 27 21.97 -9.85 9.19
CA ILE A 27 21.41 -8.59 8.67
C ILE A 27 21.03 -8.75 7.20
N TYR A 28 21.89 -9.38 6.39
CA TYR A 28 21.62 -9.65 4.98
C TYR A 28 20.39 -10.55 4.80
N LEU A 29 20.25 -11.61 5.59
CA LEU A 29 19.09 -12.51 5.54
C LEU A 29 17.79 -11.80 5.93
N ILE A 30 17.82 -10.94 6.94
CA ILE A 30 16.65 -10.12 7.33
C ILE A 30 16.28 -9.17 6.19
N TRP A 31 17.26 -8.41 5.67
CA TRP A 31 17.03 -7.46 4.59
C TRP A 31 16.50 -8.16 3.33
N PHE A 32 17.08 -9.31 2.97
CA PHE A 32 16.63 -10.12 1.84
C PHE A 32 15.22 -10.67 2.08
N GLY A 33 14.92 -11.20 3.26
CA GLY A 33 13.58 -11.71 3.59
C GLY A 33 12.51 -10.62 3.58
N MET A 34 12.85 -9.38 3.97
CA MET A 34 11.92 -8.25 3.97
C MET A 34 11.72 -7.61 2.60
N ASN A 35 12.71 -7.67 1.70
CA ASN A 35 12.67 -7.05 0.36
C ASN A 35 12.51 -8.05 -0.79
N SER A 36 12.58 -9.36 -0.53
CA SER A 36 12.33 -10.38 -1.55
C SER A 36 10.83 -10.47 -1.80
N ASP A 37 10.40 -9.98 -2.96
CA ASP A 37 9.04 -10.19 -3.45
C ASP A 37 8.70 -11.69 -3.53
N ARG A 38 7.40 -11.99 -3.44
CA ARG A 38 6.79 -13.30 -3.18
C ARG A 38 7.33 -14.48 -3.99
N ASP A 39 7.97 -14.24 -5.13
CA ASP A 39 8.37 -15.27 -6.09
C ASP A 39 9.51 -16.18 -5.59
N ASN A 40 10.25 -15.77 -4.54
CA ASN A 40 11.41 -16.51 -4.01
C ASN A 40 11.24 -17.04 -2.57
N VAL A 41 10.06 -16.90 -1.95
CA VAL A 41 9.83 -17.32 -0.55
C VAL A 41 9.02 -18.62 -0.51
N PRO A 42 9.54 -19.70 0.11
CA PRO A 42 8.81 -20.96 0.23
C PRO A 42 7.42 -20.80 0.87
N PRO A 43 6.39 -21.57 0.44
CA PRO A 43 5.01 -21.44 0.88
C PRO A 43 4.80 -21.51 2.41
N LEU A 44 5.69 -22.22 3.12
CA LEU A 44 5.64 -22.38 4.57
C LEU A 44 6.01 -21.09 5.32
N LEU A 45 6.87 -20.25 4.73
CA LEU A 45 7.33 -18.98 5.31
C LEU A 45 6.37 -17.83 4.99
N THR A 46 5.63 -17.90 3.89
CA THR A 46 4.61 -16.92 3.52
C THR A 46 3.40 -16.92 4.46
N GLN A 47 3.21 -17.99 5.25
CA GLN A 47 2.18 -18.04 6.31
C GLN A 47 2.66 -17.49 7.65
N LEU A 48 3.96 -17.48 7.92
CA LEU A 48 4.55 -16.94 9.15
C LEU A 48 4.98 -15.48 9.02
N ILE A 49 5.18 -14.99 7.80
CA ILE A 49 5.54 -13.60 7.49
C ILE A 49 4.26 -12.91 7.01
N PRO A 50 3.55 -12.15 7.88
CA PRO A 50 2.44 -11.34 7.43
C PRO A 50 2.99 -10.32 6.42
N ALA A 51 2.36 -10.27 5.25
CA ALA A 51 2.71 -9.31 4.21
C ALA A 51 2.71 -7.88 4.80
N GLY A 52 3.82 -7.16 4.63
CA GLY A 52 3.90 -5.72 4.84
C GLY A 52 3.80 -5.26 6.30
N HIS A 53 4.94 -5.18 6.97
CA HIS A 53 5.08 -4.46 8.23
C HIS A 53 5.01 -2.94 8.01
N CYS A 54 3.81 -2.40 7.79
CA CYS A 54 3.52 -1.03 8.22
C CYS A 54 3.42 -1.06 9.75
N THR A 55 4.40 -0.49 10.44
CA THR A 55 4.37 -0.25 11.88
C THR A 55 3.35 0.86 12.22
N CYS A 56 2.06 0.53 12.17
CA CYS A 56 1.01 1.41 12.69
C CYS A 56 0.96 1.28 14.23
N GLN A 57 1.05 2.39 14.96
CA GLN A 57 0.89 2.45 16.43
C GLN A 57 -0.49 1.94 16.89
N SER A 58 -1.47 1.91 15.99
CA SER A 58 -2.75 1.22 16.15
C SER A 58 -3.06 0.49 14.84
N SER A 59 -3.26 -0.82 14.89
CA SER A 59 -3.84 -1.56 13.76
C SER A 59 -5.35 -1.58 13.93
N THR A 60 -6.08 -1.08 12.95
CA THR A 60 -7.48 -1.49 12.79
C THR A 60 -7.42 -2.86 12.15
N SER A 61 -7.67 -3.93 12.92
CA SER A 61 -7.99 -5.22 12.32
C SER A 61 -9.26 -5.02 11.49
N PHE A 62 -9.10 -4.86 10.18
CA PHE A 62 -10.24 -4.72 9.29
C PHE A 62 -10.76 -6.12 9.00
N GLN A 63 -11.71 -6.59 9.80
CA GLN A 63 -12.54 -7.69 9.36
C GLN A 63 -13.53 -7.11 8.35
N CYS A 64 -13.50 -7.60 7.10
CA CYS A 64 -14.47 -7.17 6.07
C CYS A 64 -15.93 -7.26 6.57
N ALA A 65 -16.20 -8.17 7.51
CA ALA A 65 -17.49 -8.30 8.18
C ALA A 65 -17.92 -7.04 8.96
N ASP A 66 -17.00 -6.29 9.57
CA ASP A 66 -17.33 -5.11 10.39
C ASP A 66 -17.86 -3.95 9.54
N CYS A 67 -17.34 -3.79 8.32
CA CYS A 67 -17.87 -2.82 7.36
C CYS A 67 -19.27 -3.19 6.86
N LEU A 68 -19.55 -4.48 6.69
CA LEU A 68 -20.87 -4.96 6.28
C LEU A 68 -21.88 -4.91 7.44
N THR A 69 -21.43 -5.08 8.69
CA THR A 69 -22.33 -5.12 9.86
C THR A 69 -22.95 -3.75 10.15
N TYR A 70 -22.20 -2.66 9.94
CA TYR A 70 -22.75 -1.30 10.06
C TYR A 70 -23.67 -0.92 8.88
N LEU A 71 -23.40 -1.43 7.68
CA LEU A 71 -24.22 -1.20 6.48
C LEU A 71 -25.48 -2.08 6.43
N ALA A 72 -25.49 -3.20 7.17
CA ALA A 72 -26.59 -4.14 7.23
C ALA A 72 -27.59 -3.85 8.37
N SER A 73 -27.40 -2.79 9.16
CA SER A 73 -28.41 -2.39 10.15
C SER A 73 -29.67 -1.92 9.41
N PRO A 74 -30.78 -2.67 9.45
CA PRO A 74 -32.00 -2.26 8.78
C PRO A 74 -32.62 -1.10 9.57
N SER A 75 -32.83 0.04 8.93
CA SER A 75 -33.78 1.03 9.41
C SER A 75 -35.15 0.34 9.54
N PRO A 76 -35.78 0.31 10.72
CA PRO A 76 -36.99 -0.47 10.94
C PRO A 76 -38.22 0.28 10.41
N SER A 77 -38.40 0.29 9.09
CA SER A 77 -39.69 0.46 8.40
C SER A 77 -39.46 0.74 6.91
N GLU A 78 -39.59 -0.24 6.02
CA GLU A 78 -40.41 -0.14 4.79
C GLU A 78 -40.46 -1.50 4.04
N PRO A 79 -41.57 -1.84 3.36
CA PRO A 79 -41.88 -3.18 2.87
C PRO A 79 -41.31 -3.50 1.48
N GLU A 80 -41.24 -4.80 1.19
CA GLU A 80 -40.98 -5.48 -0.10
C GLU A 80 -40.74 -4.59 -1.34
N HIS A 81 -39.47 -4.47 -1.78
CA HIS A 81 -39.12 -3.82 -3.05
C HIS A 81 -37.98 -4.56 -3.80
N PRO A 82 -37.94 -4.43 -5.15
CA PRO A 82 -37.54 -5.47 -6.10
C PRO A 82 -36.04 -5.74 -6.11
N ALA A 83 -35.68 -6.98 -6.49
CA ALA A 83 -34.33 -7.54 -6.57
C ALA A 83 -33.19 -6.52 -6.46
N THR A 84 -32.55 -6.48 -5.27
CA THR A 84 -31.36 -5.68 -4.98
C THR A 84 -30.31 -5.92 -6.06
N TRP A 85 -30.15 -4.96 -6.97
CA TRP A 85 -29.13 -5.01 -8.00
C TRP A 85 -27.75 -5.14 -7.34
N GLY A 86 -26.93 -6.06 -7.84
CA GLY A 86 -25.58 -6.30 -7.35
C GLY A 86 -24.63 -6.52 -8.51
N PHE A 87 -23.42 -5.97 -8.40
CA PHE A 87 -22.41 -6.04 -9.45
C PHE A 87 -21.99 -7.49 -9.72
N GLN A 88 -22.02 -7.89 -10.99
CA GLN A 88 -21.54 -9.19 -11.46
C GLN A 88 -20.43 -8.99 -12.49
N TYR A 89 -19.26 -9.49 -12.16
CA TYR A 89 -18.10 -9.51 -13.05
C TYR A 89 -18.44 -10.26 -14.36
N GLY A 90 -18.04 -9.71 -15.50
CA GLY A 90 -18.36 -10.21 -16.84
C GLY A 90 -19.70 -9.76 -17.41
N ARG A 91 -20.71 -9.46 -16.56
CA ARG A 91 -21.95 -8.81 -17.00
C ARG A 91 -21.81 -7.30 -16.99
N ASP A 92 -21.26 -6.76 -15.89
CA ASP A 92 -21.26 -5.32 -15.61
C ASP A 92 -19.86 -4.69 -15.72
N ASP A 93 -18.80 -5.48 -15.93
CA ASP A 93 -17.40 -5.02 -15.93
C ASP A 93 -17.07 -4.08 -17.09
N GLN A 94 -17.78 -4.21 -18.22
CA GLN A 94 -17.67 -3.31 -19.38
C GLN A 94 -18.75 -2.23 -19.40
N ASN A 95 -19.61 -2.16 -18.38
CA ASN A 95 -20.66 -1.14 -18.30
C ASN A 95 -20.10 0.16 -17.73
N LEU A 96 -19.62 1.04 -18.62
CA LEU A 96 -19.12 2.37 -18.23
C LEU A 96 -20.23 3.34 -17.79
N GLY A 97 -21.50 2.97 -17.94
CA GLY A 97 -22.67 3.79 -17.67
C GLY A 97 -23.43 3.43 -16.39
N LEU A 98 -22.76 2.81 -15.40
CA LEU A 98 -23.38 2.52 -14.11
C LEU A 98 -23.93 3.81 -13.48
N SER A 99 -25.15 3.73 -12.94
CA SER A 99 -25.72 4.83 -12.16
C SER A 99 -24.94 5.04 -10.86
N GLN A 100 -25.14 6.18 -10.19
CA GLN A 100 -24.47 6.45 -8.92
C GLN A 100 -24.76 5.38 -7.84
N SER A 101 -26.02 4.92 -7.74
CA SER A 101 -26.38 3.86 -6.79
C SER A 101 -25.73 2.52 -7.14
N GLN A 102 -25.61 2.22 -8.44
CA GLN A 102 -24.93 1.04 -8.93
C GLN A 102 -23.42 1.11 -8.67
N CYS A 103 -22.77 2.25 -8.90
CA CYS A 103 -21.35 2.44 -8.55
C CYS A 103 -21.10 2.23 -7.05
N GLN A 104 -22.00 2.74 -6.20
CA GLN A 104 -21.87 2.61 -4.75
C GLN A 104 -22.08 1.16 -4.28
N ALA A 105 -23.01 0.42 -4.91
CA ALA A 105 -23.20 -1.01 -4.64
C ALA A 105 -22.09 -1.89 -5.23
N ALA A 106 -21.48 -1.50 -6.35
CA ALA A 106 -20.41 -2.24 -7.02
C ALA A 106 -19.06 -2.12 -6.30
N PHE A 107 -18.75 -0.93 -5.76
CA PHE A 107 -17.43 -0.60 -5.23
C PHE A 107 -17.50 -0.04 -3.81
N LEU A 108 -18.07 -0.83 -2.89
CA LEU A 108 -18.16 -0.46 -1.48
C LEU A 108 -16.77 -0.14 -0.91
N GLY A 109 -16.62 1.08 -0.39
CA GLY A 109 -15.37 1.52 0.25
C GLY A 109 -14.28 2.03 -0.70
N LEU A 110 -14.32 1.70 -2.00
CA LEU A 110 -13.27 2.07 -2.96
C LEU A 110 -13.04 3.60 -3.04
N PHE A 111 -14.11 4.36 -2.91
CA PHE A 111 -14.07 5.81 -3.04
C PHE A 111 -13.76 6.55 -1.73
N GLN A 112 -13.53 5.85 -0.61
CA GLN A 112 -13.29 6.50 0.68
C GLN A 112 -12.08 7.45 0.66
N ASP A 113 -10.99 7.02 0.04
CA ASP A 113 -9.78 7.84 -0.08
C ASP A 113 -10.01 9.07 -0.96
N ILE A 114 -10.79 8.92 -2.03
CA ILE A 114 -11.19 10.05 -2.89
C ILE A 114 -12.05 11.03 -2.10
N HIS A 115 -13.05 10.55 -1.36
CA HIS A 115 -13.89 11.39 -0.50
C HIS A 115 -13.08 12.11 0.56
N ARG A 116 -12.14 11.42 1.21
CA ARG A 116 -11.22 12.03 2.19
C ARG A 116 -10.40 13.15 1.56
N GLY A 117 -9.87 12.93 0.35
CA GLY A 117 -9.13 13.95 -0.40
C GLY A 117 -9.99 15.17 -0.76
N VAL A 118 -11.21 14.93 -1.23
CA VAL A 118 -12.17 15.99 -1.57
C VAL A 118 -12.51 16.83 -0.34
N GLU A 119 -12.86 16.21 0.78
CA GLU A 119 -13.22 16.93 2.01
C GLU A 119 -12.03 17.70 2.59
N TYR A 120 -10.83 17.12 2.53
CA TYR A 120 -9.59 17.81 2.91
C TYR A 120 -9.41 19.13 2.14
N TRP A 121 -9.55 19.12 0.81
CA TRP A 121 -9.35 20.32 0.00
C TRP A 121 -10.52 21.30 0.09
N LYS A 122 -11.76 20.83 0.18
CA LYS A 122 -12.93 21.71 0.41
C LYS A 122 -12.78 22.52 1.69
N SER A 123 -12.31 21.90 2.78
CA SER A 123 -12.09 22.58 4.06
C SER A 123 -11.06 23.73 3.99
N ARG A 124 -10.23 23.76 2.93
CA ARG A 124 -9.17 24.76 2.69
C ARG A 124 -9.51 25.77 1.59
N GLY A 125 -10.74 25.75 1.08
CA GLY A 125 -11.17 26.63 -0.01
C GLY A 125 -10.92 26.08 -1.41
N GLY A 126 -10.64 24.78 -1.54
CA GLY A 126 -10.39 24.11 -2.82
C GLY A 126 -8.91 23.97 -3.17
N ILE A 127 -8.62 23.56 -4.42
CA ILE A 127 -7.27 23.43 -4.97
C ILE A 127 -7.02 24.62 -5.89
N SER A 128 -6.01 25.42 -5.59
CA SER A 128 -5.55 26.53 -6.44
C SER A 128 -4.48 26.09 -7.44
N ARG A 129 -4.18 26.94 -8.42
CA ARG A 129 -3.03 26.71 -9.32
C ARG A 129 -1.70 26.72 -8.57
N ASP A 130 -1.60 27.54 -7.52
CA ASP A 130 -0.39 27.61 -6.71
C ASP A 130 -0.17 26.29 -5.95
N ASP A 131 -1.24 25.68 -5.44
CA ASP A 131 -1.17 24.34 -4.83
C ASP A 131 -0.62 23.28 -5.79
N LEU A 132 -1.02 23.34 -7.06
CA LEU A 132 -0.50 22.44 -8.09
C LEU A 132 0.96 22.74 -8.44
N ASN A 133 1.36 24.01 -8.48
CA ASN A 133 2.71 24.45 -8.82
C ASN A 133 3.72 24.19 -7.69
N MET A 134 3.26 24.13 -6.44
CA MET A 134 4.10 23.80 -5.27
C MET A 134 4.59 22.35 -5.26
N VAL A 135 3.99 21.45 -6.05
CA VAL A 135 4.43 20.04 -6.14
C VAL A 135 5.53 19.91 -7.20
N PRO A 136 6.82 19.75 -6.81
CA PRO A 136 7.89 19.59 -7.77
C PRO A 136 7.77 18.24 -8.48
N LEU A 137 7.92 18.23 -9.81
CA LEU A 137 7.95 17.01 -10.60
C LEU A 137 9.28 16.28 -10.34
N LYS A 138 9.21 15.06 -9.81
CA LYS A 138 10.37 14.18 -9.58
C LYS A 138 10.45 13.09 -10.65
N ASP A 139 11.59 12.42 -10.71
CA ASP A 139 11.76 11.25 -11.57
C ASP A 139 10.70 10.19 -11.26
N GLY A 140 10.06 9.67 -12.31
CA GLY A 140 8.94 8.73 -12.17
C GLY A 140 7.58 9.38 -11.88
N MET A 141 7.50 10.71 -11.82
CA MET A 141 6.23 11.45 -11.74
C MET A 141 5.83 12.00 -13.11
N ALA A 142 4.51 12.15 -13.29
CA ALA A 142 3.91 12.87 -14.41
C ALA A 142 2.87 13.87 -13.91
N ARG A 143 2.75 14.98 -14.61
CA ARG A 143 1.71 16.00 -14.47
C ARG A 143 0.83 15.92 -15.71
N ALA A 144 -0.48 15.84 -15.50
CA ALA A 144 -1.44 15.81 -16.60
C ALA A 144 -2.54 16.85 -16.39
N ILE A 145 -3.07 17.38 -17.49
CA ILE A 145 -4.22 18.27 -17.52
C ILE A 145 -5.16 17.84 -18.64
N ILE A 146 -6.46 17.85 -18.36
CA ILE A 146 -7.51 17.68 -19.36
C ILE A 146 -8.06 19.07 -19.68
N SER A 147 -7.94 19.50 -20.93
CA SER A 147 -8.41 20.80 -21.40
C SER A 147 -9.08 20.65 -22.76
N ASN A 148 -10.28 21.20 -22.94
CA ASN A 148 -11.07 21.08 -24.18
C ASN A 148 -11.28 19.64 -24.68
N GLY A 149 -11.30 18.65 -23.76
CA GLY A 149 -11.42 17.24 -24.11
C GLY A 149 -10.09 16.54 -24.44
N ASP A 150 -8.99 17.29 -24.52
CA ASP A 150 -7.66 16.77 -24.80
C ASP A 150 -6.87 16.54 -23.51
N LEU A 151 -6.11 15.44 -23.48
CA LEU A 151 -5.17 15.11 -22.41
C LEU A 151 -3.77 15.62 -22.78
N HIS A 152 -3.21 16.49 -21.94
CA HIS A 152 -1.81 16.92 -22.03
C HIS A 152 -1.04 16.37 -20.83
N ALA A 153 0.12 15.77 -21.08
CA ALA A 153 0.97 15.20 -20.03
C ALA A 153 2.43 15.61 -20.18
N GLU A 154 3.09 15.88 -19.06
CA GLU A 154 4.52 16.16 -18.93
C GLU A 154 5.08 15.27 -17.82
N GLY A 155 6.24 14.65 -18.04
CA GLY A 155 6.87 13.75 -17.07
C GLY A 155 8.36 13.95 -17.02
N ARG A 156 8.98 13.53 -15.91
CA ARG A 156 10.45 13.43 -15.82
C ARG A 156 10.85 11.96 -15.88
N VAL A 157 11.57 11.60 -16.94
CA VAL A 157 12.15 10.27 -17.09
C VAL A 157 13.41 10.22 -16.23
N GLY A 158 13.39 9.39 -15.19
CA GLY A 158 14.61 9.10 -14.43
C GLY A 158 15.58 8.33 -15.31
N LEU A 159 16.80 8.85 -15.47
CA LEU A 159 17.91 8.06 -15.99
C LEU A 159 18.27 7.02 -14.92
N LEU A 160 18.14 5.74 -15.26
CA LEU A 160 18.72 4.65 -14.47
C LEU A 160 20.25 4.79 -14.61
N THR A 161 20.89 5.47 -13.66
CA THR A 161 22.36 5.50 -13.50
C THR A 161 22.79 4.55 -12.41
#